data_AF-A0A1F5Z8I7-F1
#
_entry.id   AF-A0A1F5Z8I7-F1
#
_cell.length_a   1.000
_cell.length_b   1.000
_cell.length_c   1.000
_cell.angle_alpha   90.00
_cell.angle_beta   90.00
_cell.angle_gamma   90.00
#
_symmetry.space_group_name_H-M   'P 1'
#
loop_
_entity.id
_entity.type
_entity.pdbx_description
1 polymer ?
#
loop_
_entity_poly.entity_id
_entity_poly.type
_entity_poly.pdbx_seq_one_letter_code
_entity_poly.pdbx_strand_id
1 'polypeptide(L)'
;MPGLINVDFADVRTIMTNAGSSLMGIGTGVGENRAATAARSAIASPLLEISIEGAKGVLFNISGGPDLTMAEVDEAAKQIASAVDPDANIIFGATIDENIVDQIKITVIATGFDETKKRLRELTGRPIYPRPAMIQNQQTQIPTPIKGVSPTIQDQNQVDQADLPPAEDLPPEEDEFDIPAFLRQRN
;
A
#
# COMPACT_ATOMS: atom_id res chain seq x y z
N MET A 1 24.27 20.88 -6.29
CA MET A 1 23.84 22.11 -6.98
C MET A 1 22.61 22.66 -6.26
N PRO A 2 22.36 23.99 -6.25
CA PRO A 2 21.15 24.54 -5.64
C PRO A 2 19.90 23.96 -6.34
N GLY A 3 18.88 23.64 -5.55
CA GLY A 3 17.63 23.08 -6.08
C GLY A 3 16.93 24.03 -7.04
N LEU A 4 16.19 23.46 -8.00
CA LEU A 4 15.29 24.18 -8.91
C LEU A 4 14.22 24.95 -8.11
N ILE A 5 13.79 24.38 -6.97
CA ILE A 5 12.93 25.02 -5.98
C ILE A 5 13.56 24.78 -4.62
N ASN A 6 14.00 25.86 -3.97
CA ASN A 6 14.57 25.78 -2.63
C ASN A 6 13.47 25.96 -1.59
N VAL A 7 13.47 25.09 -0.60
CA VAL A 7 12.64 25.19 0.59
C VAL A 7 13.47 25.86 1.69
N ASP A 8 12.85 26.72 2.50
CA ASP A 8 13.55 27.31 3.64
C ASP A 8 13.52 26.39 4.88
N PHE A 9 14.45 26.61 5.81
CA PHE A 9 14.56 25.78 7.00
C PHE A 9 13.43 26.00 8.01
N ALA A 10 12.76 27.16 7.98
CA ALA A 10 11.66 27.47 8.88
C ALA A 10 10.40 26.68 8.51
N ASP A 11 10.14 26.52 7.22
CA ASP A 11 9.07 25.72 6.65
C ASP A 11 9.27 24.25 7.02
N VAL A 12 10.46 23.69 6.74
CA VAL A 12 10.79 22.31 7.10
C VAL A 12 10.65 22.08 8.61
N ARG A 13 11.20 23.00 9.41
CA ARG A 13 11.08 22.92 10.88
C ARG A 13 9.60 22.92 11.30
N THR A 14 8.74 23.70 10.67
CA THR A 14 7.32 23.78 11.03
C THR A 14 6.59 22.46 10.80
N ILE A 15 6.86 21.76 9.69
CA ILE A 15 6.25 20.44 9.42
C ILE A 15 6.85 19.31 10.26
N MET A 16 8.13 19.41 10.59
CA MET A 16 8.84 18.35 11.32
C MET A 16 8.78 18.51 12.85
N THR A 17 8.59 19.73 13.38
CA THR A 17 8.51 19.98 14.83
C THR A 17 7.15 19.56 15.35
N ASN A 18 7.13 18.75 16.42
CA ASN A 18 5.90 18.19 17.01
C ASN A 18 5.05 17.36 16.02
N ALA A 19 5.68 16.85 14.95
CA ALA A 19 5.08 16.00 13.93
C ALA A 19 4.45 14.71 14.48
N GLY A 20 4.91 14.25 15.64
CA GLY A 20 4.52 12.96 16.21
C GLY A 20 4.95 11.82 15.29
N SER A 21 4.03 10.91 15.01
CA SER A 21 4.23 9.83 14.05
C SER A 21 4.48 10.39 12.63
N SER A 22 5.48 9.84 11.94
CA SER A 22 5.80 10.20 10.55
C SER A 22 5.95 8.96 9.69
N LEU A 23 5.69 9.11 8.40
CA LEU A 23 5.80 8.07 7.40
C LEU A 23 6.59 8.59 6.21
N MET A 24 7.38 7.73 5.59
CA MET A 24 8.22 8.08 4.45
C MET A 24 7.89 7.19 3.27
N GLY A 25 7.69 7.79 2.11
CA GLY A 25 7.45 7.10 0.84
C GLY A 25 8.49 7.51 -0.19
N ILE A 26 9.00 6.54 -0.95
CA ILE A 26 9.92 6.80 -2.05
C ILE A 26 9.33 6.18 -3.31
N GLY A 27 9.36 6.95 -4.39
CA GLY A 27 8.90 6.51 -5.71
C GLY A 27 9.86 6.95 -6.79
N THR A 28 9.97 6.12 -7.82
CA THR A 28 10.77 6.40 -9.02
C THR A 28 9.91 6.22 -10.26
N GLY A 29 10.13 7.03 -11.28
CA GLY A 29 9.41 6.94 -12.54
C GLY A 29 10.32 7.23 -13.72
N VAL A 30 10.01 6.63 -14.87
CA VAL A 30 10.74 6.77 -16.13
C VAL A 30 9.77 6.94 -17.30
N GLY A 31 10.25 7.50 -18.42
CA GLY A 31 9.45 7.75 -19.62
C GLY A 31 8.56 8.99 -19.54
N GLU A 32 7.55 9.07 -20.42
CA GLU A 32 6.71 10.26 -20.62
C GLU A 32 5.86 10.64 -19.40
N ASN A 33 5.38 9.63 -18.65
CA ASN A 33 4.56 9.82 -17.44
C ASN A 33 5.37 9.58 -16.15
N ARG A 34 6.68 9.86 -16.19
CA ARG A 34 7.59 9.57 -15.06
C ARG A 34 7.21 10.30 -13.78
N ALA A 35 6.75 11.54 -13.86
CA ALA A 35 6.40 12.33 -12.69
C ALA A 35 5.18 11.75 -11.96
N ALA A 36 4.06 11.56 -12.67
CA ALA A 36 2.87 10.93 -12.09
C ALA A 36 3.13 9.50 -11.60
N THR A 37 3.95 8.72 -12.31
CA THR A 37 4.30 7.36 -11.90
C THR A 37 5.14 7.35 -10.63
N ALA A 38 6.15 8.22 -10.53
CA ALA A 38 6.96 8.38 -9.33
C ALA A 38 6.11 8.83 -8.14
N ALA A 39 5.17 9.76 -8.35
CA ALA A 39 4.28 10.25 -7.30
C ALA A 39 3.38 9.13 -6.77
N ARG A 40 2.69 8.39 -7.66
CA ARG A 40 1.88 7.22 -7.27
C ARG A 40 2.69 6.17 -6.54
N SER A 41 3.90 5.88 -7.03
CA SER A 41 4.80 4.91 -6.38
C SER A 41 5.25 5.38 -4.99
N ALA A 42 5.46 6.69 -4.78
CA ALA A 42 5.83 7.23 -3.48
C ALA A 42 4.67 7.15 -2.49
N ILE A 43 3.45 7.44 -2.94
CA ILE A 43 2.21 7.37 -2.15
C ILE A 43 1.84 5.93 -1.78
N ALA A 44 2.18 4.97 -2.64
CA ALA A 44 1.93 3.54 -2.42
C ALA A 44 3.17 2.78 -1.90
N SER A 45 4.17 3.49 -1.39
CA SER A 45 5.44 2.89 -0.99
C SER A 45 5.26 1.94 0.21
N PRO A 46 5.89 0.75 0.25
CA PRO A 46 5.79 -0.20 1.36
C PRO A 46 6.29 0.33 2.71
N LEU A 47 7.08 1.41 2.70
CA LEU A 47 7.55 2.11 3.90
C LEU A 47 6.43 2.93 4.59
N LEU A 48 5.28 3.05 3.94
CA LEU A 48 4.07 3.62 4.48
C LEU A 48 3.23 2.50 5.11
N GLU A 49 3.39 2.25 6.41
CA GLU A 49 2.56 1.29 7.14
C GLU A 49 1.07 1.67 7.13
N ILE A 50 0.78 2.96 6.91
CA ILE A 50 -0.55 3.55 6.82
C ILE A 50 -0.56 4.46 5.58
N SER A 51 -1.69 4.53 4.88
CA SER A 51 -1.87 5.51 3.78
C SER A 51 -1.50 6.93 4.26
N ILE A 52 -0.96 7.76 3.37
CA ILE A 52 -0.68 9.17 3.68
C ILE A 52 -1.95 10.02 3.88
N GLU A 53 -3.12 9.41 3.63
CA GLU A 53 -4.43 9.97 3.93
C GLU A 53 -4.53 10.43 5.39
N GLY A 54 -4.84 11.72 5.58
CA GLY A 54 -5.01 12.32 6.90
C GLY A 54 -3.72 12.85 7.54
N ALA A 55 -2.61 12.86 6.82
CA ALA A 55 -1.42 13.62 7.21
C ALA A 55 -1.73 15.13 7.22
N LYS A 56 -1.40 15.83 8.31
CA LYS A 56 -1.58 17.29 8.43
C LYS A 56 -0.36 18.09 7.97
N GLY A 57 0.80 17.44 7.88
CA GLY A 57 2.01 18.00 7.30
C GLY A 57 2.59 17.05 6.27
N VAL A 58 3.01 17.58 5.12
CA VAL A 58 3.64 16.80 4.05
C VAL A 58 4.84 17.58 3.53
N LEU A 59 6.00 16.94 3.53
CA LEU A 59 7.22 17.44 2.89
C LEU A 59 7.59 16.47 1.77
N PHE A 60 7.77 16.94 0.55
CA PHE A 60 8.32 16.10 -0.50
C PHE A 60 9.41 16.79 -1.31
N ASN A 61 10.34 15.99 -1.82
CA ASN A 61 11.39 16.46 -2.71
C ASN A 61 11.35 15.67 -4.01
N ILE A 62 11.41 16.39 -5.12
CA ILE A 62 11.52 15.85 -6.47
C ILE A 62 12.97 16.00 -6.91
N SER A 63 13.60 14.89 -7.28
CA SER A 63 14.94 14.86 -7.87
C SER A 63 14.83 14.30 -9.27
N GLY A 64 15.37 15.03 -10.25
CA GLY A 64 15.37 14.59 -11.64
C GLY A 64 16.64 15.04 -12.35
N GLY A 65 16.83 14.56 -13.57
CA GLY A 65 17.93 14.98 -14.43
C GLY A 65 17.82 16.45 -14.86
N PRO A 66 18.79 16.96 -15.64
CA PRO A 66 18.77 18.31 -16.21
C PRO A 66 17.55 18.60 -17.10
N ASP A 67 16.84 17.56 -17.50
CA ASP A 67 15.63 17.56 -18.31
C ASP A 67 14.34 17.67 -17.49
N LEU A 68 14.42 17.77 -16.15
CA LEU A 68 13.26 17.97 -15.27
C LEU A 68 12.58 19.31 -15.55
N THR A 69 11.29 19.26 -15.87
CA THR A 69 10.48 20.44 -16.20
C THR A 69 9.54 20.85 -15.07
N MET A 70 9.10 22.12 -15.06
CA MET A 70 8.08 22.59 -14.13
C MET A 70 6.72 21.90 -14.30
N ALA A 71 6.38 21.47 -15.52
CA ALA A 71 5.13 20.77 -15.79
C ALA A 71 5.08 19.41 -15.06
N GLU A 72 6.19 18.68 -15.06
CA GLU A 72 6.35 17.43 -14.33
C GLU A 72 6.29 17.62 -12.81
N VAL A 73 6.92 18.69 -12.32
CA VAL A 73 6.85 19.06 -10.89
C VAL A 73 5.41 19.35 -10.47
N ASP A 74 4.67 20.13 -11.26
CA ASP A 74 3.26 20.45 -11.00
C ASP A 74 2.36 19.22 -11.06
N GLU A 75 2.58 18.33 -12.03
CA GLU A 75 1.84 17.06 -12.14
C GLU A 75 2.05 16.18 -10.90
N ALA A 76 3.30 15.97 -10.48
CA ALA A 76 3.62 15.20 -9.29
C ALA A 76 3.03 15.83 -8.02
N ALA A 77 3.12 17.15 -7.88
CA ALA A 77 2.57 17.88 -6.74
C ALA A 77 1.05 17.71 -6.63
N LYS A 78 0.32 17.79 -7.75
CA LYS A 78 -1.14 17.56 -7.80
C LYS A 78 -1.53 16.15 -7.37
N GLN A 79 -0.76 15.14 -7.81
CA GLN A 79 -1.01 13.74 -7.42
C GLN A 79 -0.83 13.53 -5.91
N ILE A 80 0.23 14.09 -5.33
CA ILE A 80 0.50 13.99 -3.88
C ILE A 80 -0.55 14.77 -3.08
N ALA A 81 -0.87 16.00 -3.50
CA ALA A 81 -1.87 16.84 -2.84
C ALA A 81 -3.27 16.20 -2.82
N SER A 82 -3.62 15.44 -3.86
CA SER A 82 -4.91 14.74 -3.94
C SER A 82 -5.03 13.54 -2.99
N ALA A 83 -3.91 13.01 -2.50
CA ALA A 83 -3.87 11.84 -1.63
C ALA A 83 -3.79 12.18 -0.13
N VAL A 84 -3.59 13.46 0.21
CA VAL A 84 -3.41 13.94 1.59
C VAL A 84 -4.63 14.73 2.06
N ASP A 85 -4.62 15.18 3.32
CA ASP A 85 -5.72 15.98 3.85
C ASP A 85 -5.84 17.34 3.11
N PRO A 86 -7.04 17.82 2.74
CA PRO A 86 -7.21 19.09 2.04
C PRO A 86 -6.69 20.31 2.82
N ASP A 87 -6.66 20.21 4.15
CA ASP A 87 -6.13 21.24 5.06
C ASP A 87 -4.67 20.95 5.46
N ALA A 88 -3.99 20.01 4.80
CA ALA A 88 -2.59 19.71 5.08
C ALA A 88 -1.68 20.87 4.66
N ASN A 89 -0.68 21.16 5.48
CA ASN A 89 0.43 22.01 5.08
C ASN A 89 1.37 21.19 4.19
N ILE A 90 1.57 21.62 2.95
CA ILE A 90 2.39 20.93 1.95
C ILE A 90 3.60 21.78 1.60
N ILE A 91 4.78 21.23 1.81
CA ILE A 91 6.06 21.81 1.41
C ILE A 91 6.68 20.93 0.34
N PHE A 92 7.15 21.54 -0.74
CA PHE A 92 7.82 20.81 -1.80
C PHE A 92 9.12 21.47 -2.26
N GLY A 93 10.12 20.63 -2.48
CA GLY A 93 11.38 20.99 -3.11
C GLY A 93 11.56 20.30 -4.45
N ALA A 94 12.37 20.89 -5.31
CA ALA A 94 12.80 20.28 -6.55
C ALA A 94 14.31 20.48 -6.71
N THR A 95 15.04 19.43 -7.05
CA THR A 95 16.50 19.45 -7.21
C THR A 95 16.88 18.79 -8.53
N ILE A 96 17.83 19.40 -9.23
CA ILE A 96 18.45 18.80 -10.41
C ILE A 96 19.68 18.00 -9.96
N ASP A 97 19.71 16.72 -10.32
CA ASP A 97 20.83 15.81 -10.11
C ASP A 97 21.31 15.30 -11.47
N GLU A 98 22.52 15.70 -11.86
CA GLU A 98 23.14 15.32 -13.14
C GLU A 98 23.41 13.81 -13.26
N ASN A 99 23.40 13.08 -12.14
CA ASN A 99 23.58 11.62 -12.14
C ASN A 99 22.29 10.87 -12.47
N ILE A 100 21.15 11.55 -12.47
CA ILE A 100 19.86 10.98 -12.83
C ILE A 100 19.62 11.23 -14.32
N VAL A 101 19.41 10.15 -15.07
CA VAL A 101 19.15 10.20 -16.53
C VAL A 101 17.77 9.63 -16.81
N ASP A 102 16.94 10.42 -17.50
CA ASP A 102 15.58 10.04 -17.94
C ASP A 102 14.65 9.52 -16.82
N GLN A 103 14.97 9.84 -15.56
CA GLN A 103 14.27 9.36 -14.38
C GLN A 103 13.90 10.51 -13.44
N ILE A 104 12.81 10.34 -12.71
CA ILE A 104 12.43 11.18 -11.58
C ILE A 104 12.36 10.30 -10.33
N LYS A 105 12.93 10.80 -9.24
CA LYS A 105 12.82 10.25 -7.90
C LYS A 105 12.06 11.22 -7.01
N ILE A 106 11.02 10.74 -6.36
CA ILE A 106 10.23 11.51 -5.41
C ILE A 106 10.38 10.87 -4.05
N THR A 107 10.67 11.70 -3.06
CA THR A 107 10.69 11.32 -1.65
C THR A 107 9.64 12.13 -0.92
N VAL A 108 8.71 11.46 -0.25
CA VAL A 108 7.61 12.07 0.50
C VAL A 108 7.79 11.72 1.96
N ILE A 109 7.56 12.69 2.83
CA ILE A 109 7.53 12.55 4.29
C ILE A 109 6.20 13.14 4.75
N ALA A 110 5.36 12.30 5.34
CA ALA A 110 4.07 12.68 5.88
C ALA A 110 4.16 12.71 7.41
N THR A 111 3.59 13.73 8.04
CA THR A 111 3.62 13.98 9.49
C THR A 111 2.25 14.45 10.00
N GLY A 112 2.08 14.45 11.33
CA GLY A 112 0.87 14.97 11.96
C GLY A 112 -0.34 14.08 11.78
N PHE A 113 -0.14 12.76 11.76
CA PHE A 113 -1.24 11.79 11.78
C PHE A 113 -2.00 11.84 13.11
N ASP A 114 -3.32 11.76 13.05
CA ASP A 114 -4.16 11.68 14.24
C ASP A 114 -3.97 10.33 14.97
N GLU A 115 -3.17 10.34 16.03
CA GLU A 115 -2.89 9.16 16.87
C GLU A 115 -4.16 8.57 17.49
N THR A 116 -5.24 9.36 17.62
CA THR A 116 -6.53 8.88 18.12
C THR A 116 -7.13 7.82 17.20
N LYS A 117 -7.01 7.98 15.88
CA LYS A 117 -7.48 6.99 14.89
C LYS A 117 -6.67 5.71 14.93
N LYS A 118 -5.35 5.81 15.14
CA LYS A 118 -4.46 4.64 15.31
C LYS A 118 -4.85 3.84 16.54
N ARG A 119 -5.01 4.52 17.69
CA ARG A 119 -5.40 3.90 18.95
C ARG A 119 -6.79 3.27 18.91
N LEU A 120 -7.75 3.87 18.19
CA LEU A 120 -9.08 3.29 18.02
C LEU A 120 -9.06 2.02 17.15
N ARG A 121 -8.25 1.97 16.07
CA ARG A 121 -8.06 0.73 15.29
C ARG A 121 -7.46 -0.40 16.13
N GLU A 122 -6.45 -0.09 16.94
CA GLU A 122 -5.84 -1.07 17.86
C GLU A 122 -6.84 -1.58 18.92
N LEU A 123 -7.71 -0.71 19.44
CA LEU A 123 -8.73 -1.08 20.43
C LEU A 123 -9.93 -1.85 19.83
N THR A 124 -10.23 -1.64 18.55
CA THR A 124 -11.34 -2.30 17.83
C THR A 124 -10.93 -3.57 17.10
N GLY A 125 -9.67 -4.03 17.25
CA GLY A 125 -9.09 -5.26 16.69
C GLY A 125 -9.74 -6.58 17.13
N ARG A 126 -11.06 -6.68 17.04
CA ARG A 126 -11.81 -7.92 17.20
C ARG A 126 -11.79 -8.66 15.86
N PRO A 127 -11.22 -9.87 15.77
CA PRO A 127 -11.44 -10.71 14.61
C PRO A 127 -12.94 -10.96 14.47
N ILE A 128 -13.51 -10.61 13.31
CA ILE A 128 -14.88 -10.97 12.94
C ILE A 128 -14.86 -12.47 12.67
N TYR A 129 -15.02 -13.28 13.72
CA TYR A 129 -15.46 -14.66 13.53
C TYR A 129 -16.93 -14.61 13.11
N PRO A 130 -17.30 -15.10 11.91
CA PRO A 130 -18.70 -15.21 11.55
C PRO A 130 -19.36 -16.20 12.53
N ARG A 131 -20.31 -15.71 13.33
CA ARG A 131 -21.15 -16.60 14.16
C ARG A 131 -22.09 -17.35 13.22
N PRO A 132 -22.06 -18.69 13.18
CA PRO A 132 -23.07 -19.43 12.44
C PRO A 132 -24.44 -19.18 13.06
N ALA A 133 -25.41 -18.75 12.25
CA ALA A 133 -26.78 -18.56 12.66
C ALA A 133 -27.40 -19.93 13.01
N MET A 134 -27.86 -20.09 14.25
CA MET A 134 -28.68 -21.25 14.60
C MET A 134 -30.05 -21.10 13.95
N ILE A 135 -30.35 -21.98 12.99
CA ILE A 135 -31.69 -22.11 12.40
C ILE A 135 -32.59 -22.76 13.44
N GLN A 136 -33.60 -22.02 13.90
CA GLN A 136 -34.62 -22.53 14.80
C GLN A 136 -35.68 -23.29 14.01
N ASN A 137 -35.67 -24.63 14.14
CA ASN A 137 -36.66 -25.52 13.55
C ASN A 137 -38.06 -25.20 14.08
N GLN A 138 -38.92 -24.62 13.24
CA GLN A 138 -40.37 -24.68 13.41
C GLN A 138 -40.92 -25.85 12.58
N GLN A 139 -41.56 -26.77 13.28
CA GLN A 139 -42.27 -27.91 12.72
C GLN A 139 -43.48 -27.40 11.93
N THR A 140 -43.43 -27.48 10.61
CA THR A 140 -44.62 -27.34 9.75
C THR A 140 -45.14 -28.70 9.34
N GLN A 141 -46.41 -28.89 9.64
CA GLN A 141 -47.21 -30.07 9.40
C GLN A 141 -47.39 -30.33 7.90
N ILE A 142 -47.57 -31.61 7.58
CA ILE A 142 -47.63 -32.19 6.24
C ILE A 142 -49.02 -31.96 5.61
N PRO A 143 -49.11 -31.53 4.34
CA PRO A 143 -50.21 -31.96 3.48
C PRO A 143 -49.73 -32.74 2.25
N THR A 144 -50.52 -33.75 1.90
CA THR A 144 -50.36 -34.79 0.87
C THR A 144 -50.08 -34.29 -0.57
N PRO A 145 -49.28 -35.01 -1.37
CA PRO A 145 -49.08 -34.73 -2.79
C PRO A 145 -50.21 -35.28 -3.66
N ILE A 146 -50.77 -34.41 -4.51
CA ILE A 146 -51.69 -34.76 -5.60
C ILE A 146 -50.87 -35.10 -6.85
N LYS A 147 -51.40 -36.07 -7.59
CA LYS A 147 -50.83 -36.94 -8.62
C LYS A 147 -50.74 -36.28 -10.02
N GLY A 148 -49.70 -36.62 -10.78
CA GLY A 148 -49.52 -36.34 -12.22
C GLY A 148 -48.71 -35.06 -12.46
N VAL A 149 -47.66 -35.00 -13.27
CA VAL A 149 -47.47 -35.57 -14.62
C VAL A 149 -45.95 -35.65 -14.88
N SER A 150 -45.45 -36.77 -15.41
CA SER A 150 -44.14 -36.85 -16.09
C SER A 150 -44.37 -36.71 -17.59
N PRO A 151 -43.53 -35.95 -18.33
CA PRO A 151 -42.52 -36.56 -19.23
C PRO A 151 -41.25 -35.67 -19.34
N THR A 152 -40.10 -35.98 -19.96
CA THR A 152 -39.40 -37.16 -20.51
C THR A 152 -37.95 -36.70 -20.78
N ILE A 153 -36.97 -37.48 -20.33
CA ILE A 153 -35.63 -37.84 -20.85
C ILE A 153 -34.82 -36.86 -21.74
N GLN A 154 -33.56 -36.62 -21.35
CA GLN A 154 -32.27 -36.56 -22.13
C GLN A 154 -31.25 -35.74 -21.31
N ASP A 155 -29.94 -35.99 -21.20
CA ASP A 155 -29.00 -37.04 -21.60
C ASP A 155 -27.67 -36.73 -20.88
N GLN A 156 -26.82 -37.75 -20.67
CA GLN A 156 -25.35 -37.72 -20.48
C GLN A 156 -24.65 -36.62 -19.66
N ASN A 157 -24.02 -37.00 -18.53
CA ASN A 157 -22.55 -37.12 -18.47
C ASN A 157 -22.05 -37.65 -17.12
N GLN A 158 -21.40 -38.82 -17.18
CA GLN A 158 -20.45 -39.30 -16.20
C GLN A 158 -19.18 -38.46 -16.29
N VAL A 159 -18.62 -38.05 -15.15
CA VAL A 159 -17.18 -37.77 -15.04
C VAL A 159 -16.64 -38.41 -13.76
N ASP A 160 -15.62 -39.22 -14.00
CA ASP A 160 -14.93 -40.10 -13.10
C ASP A 160 -14.25 -39.41 -11.92
N GLN A 161 -14.17 -40.16 -10.82
CA GLN A 161 -13.19 -39.96 -9.76
C GLN A 161 -11.79 -40.24 -10.31
N ALA A 162 -10.88 -39.28 -10.16
CA ALA A 162 -9.46 -39.50 -10.38
C ALA A 162 -8.65 -38.86 -9.24
N ASP A 163 -8.04 -39.74 -8.46
CA ASP A 163 -6.80 -39.66 -7.70
C ASP A 163 -6.12 -38.29 -7.51
N LEU A 164 -6.07 -37.83 -6.25
CA LEU A 164 -5.09 -36.85 -5.79
C LEU A 164 -3.73 -37.54 -5.58
N PRO A 165 -2.62 -37.00 -6.10
CA PRO A 165 -1.28 -37.47 -5.76
C PRO A 165 -0.91 -37.14 -4.30
N PRO A 166 -0.01 -37.92 -3.67
CA PRO A 166 0.39 -37.69 -2.27
C PRO A 166 1.22 -36.42 -2.13
N ALA A 167 1.06 -35.76 -0.97
CA ALA A 167 1.79 -34.56 -0.58
C ALA A 167 3.30 -34.80 -0.56
N GLU A 168 4.04 -33.99 -1.32
CA GLU A 168 5.51 -33.92 -1.26
C GLU A 168 5.94 -33.21 0.04
N ASP A 169 6.96 -33.79 0.67
CA ASP A 169 7.64 -33.29 1.87
C ASP A 169 8.15 -31.86 1.68
N LEU A 170 7.53 -30.89 2.36
CA LEU A 170 8.10 -29.57 2.58
C LEU A 170 9.23 -29.71 3.62
N PRO A 171 10.48 -29.33 3.32
CA PRO A 171 11.52 -29.25 4.34
C PRO A 171 11.15 -28.18 5.40
N PRO A 172 11.54 -28.36 6.67
CA PRO A 172 11.23 -27.41 7.72
C PRO A 172 11.90 -26.06 7.46
N GLU A 173 11.17 -24.99 7.72
CA GLU A 173 11.71 -23.62 7.77
C GLU A 173 12.78 -23.54 8.85
N GLU A 174 14.05 -23.52 8.45
CA GLU A 174 15.16 -23.15 9.33
C GLU A 174 15.35 -21.63 9.24
N ASP A 175 14.85 -20.95 10.27
CA ASP A 175 15.43 -19.71 10.80
C ASP A 175 16.95 -19.89 10.87
N GLU A 176 17.74 -18.97 10.30
CA GLU A 176 18.98 -18.43 10.88
C GLU A 176 19.76 -17.65 9.83
N PHE A 177 20.27 -16.49 10.23
CA PHE A 177 21.18 -15.66 9.45
C PHE A 177 22.39 -16.47 8.99
N ASP A 178 22.45 -16.77 7.69
CA ASP A 178 23.54 -17.54 7.10
C ASP A 178 24.79 -16.65 6.99
N ILE A 179 25.52 -16.51 8.10
CA ILE A 179 26.81 -15.82 8.12
C ILE A 179 27.84 -16.76 7.48
N PRO A 180 28.38 -16.43 6.29
CA PRO A 180 29.28 -17.31 5.58
C PRO A 180 30.55 -17.57 6.40
N ALA A 181 31.04 -18.81 6.32
CA ALA A 181 32.07 -19.39 7.19
C ALA A 181 33.38 -18.57 7.31
N PHE A 182 33.66 -17.67 6.36
CA PHE A 182 34.84 -16.80 6.37
C PHE A 182 34.81 -15.68 7.43
N LEU A 183 33.65 -15.37 8.03
CA LEU A 183 33.50 -14.30 9.04
C LEU A 183 33.70 -14.78 10.49
N ARG A 184 33.86 -16.08 10.75
CA ARG A 184 33.91 -16.63 12.13
C ARG A 184 35.26 -16.50 12.83
N GLN A 185 36.31 -16.02 12.15
CA GLN A 185 37.62 -15.91 12.75
C GLN A 185 38.37 -14.68 12.24
N ARG A 186 38.42 -13.63 13.06
CA ARG A 186 39.69 -12.97 13.40
C ARG A 186 39.53 -12.12 14.66
N ASN A 187 40.42 -12.41 15.60
CA ASN A 187 40.87 -11.50 16.65
C ASN A 187 41.29 -10.15 16.07
#